data_AF-A0A954RF65-F1
#
_entry.id   AF-A0A954RF65-F1
#
_cell.length_a   1.000
_cell.length_b   1.000
_cell.length_c   1.000
_cell.angle_alpha   90.00
_cell.angle_beta   90.00
_cell.angle_gamma   90.00
#
_symmetry.space_group_name_H-M   'P 1'
#
loop_
_entity.id
_entity.type
_entity.pdbx_description
1 polymer ?
#
loop_
_entity_poly.entity_id
_entity_poly.type
_entity_poly.pdbx_seq_one_letter_code
_entity_poly.pdbx_strand_id
1 'polypeptide(L)'
;KPALDPGEVEVLRRWIAQGAAYESHWAFEPPQRPTVPTRADGSVAANPVDAFLDAARRARGLTASPPADRAAQARRLFLVLTGLPPTPEELRAFADDPSPDAYERLVDRLLESPHFGERMAMYWLDLVRYANTVGYHGDQEHAITPYRDWVIHAFNTNLPFDQFTAEQLAGDLLPDRTTDQRIASGYNRLLQTSHEGGVQVKEYLSK
;
A
#
# COMPACT_ATOMS: atom_id res chain seq x y z
N LYS A 1 -26.78 -1.76 16.81
CA LYS A 1 -27.22 -0.43 17.29
C LYS A 1 -28.73 -0.37 17.14
N PRO A 2 -29.50 -0.08 18.21
CA PRO A 2 -30.93 0.16 18.06
C PRO A 2 -31.16 1.36 17.14
N ALA A 3 -32.25 1.34 16.38
CA ALA A 3 -32.68 2.49 15.59
C ALA A 3 -33.08 3.63 16.53
N LEU A 4 -32.91 4.87 16.07
CA LEU A 4 -33.40 6.05 16.78
C LEU A 4 -34.93 6.01 16.87
N ASP A 5 -35.47 6.43 18.01
CA ASP A 5 -36.92 6.55 18.16
C ASP A 5 -37.46 7.76 17.37
N PRO A 6 -38.78 7.79 17.05
CA PRO A 6 -39.35 8.87 16.26
C PRO A 6 -39.15 10.28 16.84
N GLY A 7 -39.10 10.41 18.17
CA GLY A 7 -38.85 11.67 18.87
C GLY A 7 -37.40 12.13 18.74
N GLU A 8 -36.44 11.21 18.84
CA GLU A 8 -35.02 11.49 18.60
C GLU A 8 -34.78 11.92 17.15
N VAL A 9 -35.42 11.24 16.19
CA VAL A 9 -35.37 11.65 14.77
C VAL A 9 -35.91 13.06 14.58
N GLU A 10 -37.00 13.40 15.26
CA GLU A 10 -37.63 14.73 15.15
C GLU A 10 -36.77 15.83 15.78
N VAL A 11 -36.06 15.55 16.86
CA VAL A 11 -35.06 16.46 17.45
C VAL A 11 -33.94 16.75 16.44
N LEU A 12 -33.41 15.72 15.78
CA LEU A 12 -32.36 15.88 14.77
C LEU A 12 -32.86 16.65 13.55
N ARG A 13 -34.07 16.38 13.06
CA ARG A 13 -34.68 17.13 11.96
C ARG A 13 -34.84 18.61 12.29
N ARG A 14 -35.29 18.92 13.50
CA ARG A 14 -35.46 20.30 13.96
C ARG A 14 -34.13 21.02 14.07
N TRP A 15 -33.11 20.34 14.60
CA TRP A 15 -31.75 20.87 14.65
C TRP A 15 -31.22 21.20 13.24
N ILE A 16 -31.38 20.29 12.28
CA ILE A 16 -31.02 20.53 10.87
C ILE A 16 -31.80 21.71 10.29
N ALA A 17 -33.12 21.76 10.49
CA ALA A 17 -33.98 22.83 9.98
C ALA A 17 -33.65 24.22 10.59
N GLN A 18 -33.06 24.25 11.78
CA GLN A 18 -32.59 25.47 12.44
C GLN A 18 -31.22 25.94 11.92
N GLY A 19 -30.67 25.31 10.88
CA GLY A 19 -29.39 25.68 10.28
C GLY A 19 -28.18 25.08 11.01
N ALA A 20 -28.34 23.89 11.61
CA ALA A 20 -27.22 23.17 12.19
C ALA A 20 -26.07 23.03 11.18
N ALA A 21 -24.87 23.42 11.60
CA ALA A 21 -23.66 23.08 10.86
C ALA A 21 -23.42 21.58 11.01
N TYR A 22 -23.53 20.85 9.91
CA TYR A 22 -23.07 19.47 9.81
C TYR A 22 -22.06 19.39 8.67
N GLU A 23 -20.93 18.76 8.93
CA GLU A 23 -19.90 18.52 7.91
C GLU A 23 -20.25 17.25 7.15
N SER A 24 -19.98 17.22 5.85
CA SER A 24 -20.04 15.96 5.10
C SER A 24 -18.95 15.04 5.64
N HIS A 25 -19.22 13.73 5.65
CA HIS A 25 -18.20 12.77 6.08
C HIS A 25 -17.01 12.85 5.11
N TRP A 26 -15.79 12.98 5.64
CA TRP A 26 -14.55 13.21 4.85
C TRP A 26 -14.38 12.26 3.65
N ALA A 27 -14.86 11.02 3.76
CA ALA A 27 -14.80 10.01 2.71
C ALA A 27 -15.70 10.30 1.48
N PHE A 28 -16.68 11.20 1.62
CA PHE A 28 -17.59 11.61 0.54
C PHE A 28 -17.26 13.00 -0.03
N GLU A 29 -16.25 13.66 0.51
CA GLU A 29 -15.75 14.92 -0.05
C GLU A 29 -14.61 14.63 -1.03
N PRO A 30 -14.67 15.14 -2.28
CA PRO A 30 -13.58 14.92 -3.22
C PRO A 30 -12.31 15.63 -2.73
N PRO A 31 -11.14 14.97 -2.76
CA PRO A 31 -9.90 15.59 -2.32
C PRO A 31 -9.55 16.78 -3.23
N GLN A 32 -9.34 17.95 -2.63
CA GLN A 32 -8.92 19.14 -3.34
C GLN A 32 -7.39 19.24 -3.34
N ARG A 33 -6.80 19.61 -4.49
CA ARG A 33 -5.36 19.80 -4.60
C ARG A 33 -4.93 21.03 -3.79
N PRO A 34 -4.10 20.88 -2.74
CA PRO A 34 -3.66 22.01 -1.93
C PRO A 34 -2.72 22.92 -2.71
N THR A 35 -2.74 24.20 -2.39
CA THR A 35 -1.75 25.16 -2.90
C THR A 35 -0.37 24.81 -2.34
N VAL A 36 0.61 24.64 -3.24
CA VAL A 36 1.99 24.30 -2.84
C VAL A 36 2.63 25.53 -2.18
N PRO A 37 3.20 25.42 -0.97
CA PRO A 37 3.86 26.52 -0.30
C PRO A 37 5.07 27.04 -1.09
N THR A 38 5.27 28.35 -1.09
CA THR A 38 6.49 28.93 -1.66
C THR A 38 7.70 28.63 -0.76
N ARG A 39 8.86 28.35 -1.37
CA ARG A 39 10.11 28.18 -0.63
C ARG A 39 10.61 29.54 -0.12
N ALA A 40 11.47 29.51 0.90
CA ALA A 40 11.94 30.74 1.55
C ALA A 40 12.79 31.63 0.64
N ASP A 41 13.45 31.01 -0.34
CA ASP A 41 14.25 31.66 -1.39
C ASP A 41 13.41 32.05 -2.62
N GLY A 42 12.08 31.87 -2.57
CA GLY A 42 11.17 32.16 -3.68
C GLY A 42 11.25 31.17 -4.85
N SER A 43 12.08 30.12 -4.75
CA SER A 43 12.21 29.13 -5.81
C SER A 43 11.05 28.13 -5.82
N VAL A 44 10.78 27.55 -6.99
CA VAL A 44 9.83 26.44 -7.12
C VAL A 44 10.54 25.16 -6.71
N ALA A 45 9.96 24.42 -5.76
CA ALA A 45 10.51 23.11 -5.38
C ALA A 45 10.43 22.14 -6.57
N ALA A 46 11.50 21.40 -6.84
CA ALA A 46 11.50 20.34 -7.85
C ALA A 46 10.43 19.27 -7.54
N ASN A 47 10.25 18.95 -6.26
CA ASN A 47 9.16 18.11 -5.77
C ASN A 47 8.24 18.92 -4.83
N PRO A 48 6.92 18.99 -5.08
CA PRO A 48 5.97 19.68 -4.20
C PRO A 48 6.00 19.20 -2.75
N VAL A 49 6.30 17.92 -2.50
CA VAL A 49 6.40 17.35 -1.14
C VAL A 49 7.47 18.07 -0.32
N ASP A 50 8.62 18.38 -0.92
CA ASP A 50 9.70 19.09 -0.25
C ASP A 50 9.28 20.51 0.16
N ALA A 51 8.43 21.17 -0.62
CA ALA A 51 7.89 22.48 -0.27
C ALA A 51 7.03 22.42 1.01
N PHE A 52 6.19 21.39 1.13
CA PHE A 52 5.38 21.17 2.34
C PHE A 52 6.25 20.82 3.55
N LEU A 53 7.26 19.96 3.38
CA LEU A 53 8.18 19.60 4.45
C LEU A 53 8.98 20.81 4.94
N ASP A 54 9.46 21.66 4.02
CA ASP A 54 10.22 22.85 4.38
C ASP A 54 9.33 23.90 5.04
N ALA A 55 8.10 24.11 4.57
CA ALA A 55 7.14 24.97 5.25
C ALA A 55 6.87 24.49 6.69
N ALA A 56 6.66 23.19 6.88
CA ALA A 56 6.43 22.60 8.20
C ALA A 56 7.65 22.72 9.13
N ARG A 57 8.87 22.53 8.61
CA ARG A 57 10.12 22.73 9.36
C ARG A 57 10.30 24.18 9.80
N ARG A 58 10.10 25.14 8.87
CA ARG A 58 10.21 26.57 9.16
C ARG A 58 9.23 27.02 10.23
N ALA A 59 7.97 26.58 10.15
CA ALA A 59 6.96 26.89 11.16
C ALA A 59 7.35 26.41 12.57
N ARG A 60 8.23 25.40 12.66
CA ARG A 60 8.74 24.83 13.92
C ARG A 60 10.16 25.31 14.28
N GLY A 61 10.75 26.22 13.51
CA GLY A 61 12.13 26.67 13.71
C GLY A 61 13.18 25.56 13.51
N LEU A 62 12.88 24.53 12.72
CA LEU A 62 13.77 23.40 12.46
C LEU A 62 14.54 23.59 11.15
N THR A 63 15.80 23.18 11.14
CA THR A 63 16.64 23.12 9.94
C THR A 63 16.77 21.68 9.45
N ALA A 64 16.85 21.48 8.14
CA ALA A 64 17.12 20.17 7.56
C ALA A 64 18.54 19.69 7.94
N SER A 65 18.69 18.40 8.22
CA SER A 65 20.00 17.77 8.33
C SER A 65 20.74 17.84 6.99
N PRO A 66 22.09 17.85 7.01
CA PRO A 66 22.85 17.72 5.76
C PRO A 66 22.50 16.41 5.05
N PRO A 67 22.67 16.37 3.71
CA PRO A 67 22.53 15.13 2.94
C PRO A 67 23.38 14.00 3.54
N ALA A 68 22.83 12.78 3.54
CA ALA A 68 23.58 11.62 3.98
C ALA A 68 24.77 11.36 3.04
N ASP A 69 25.86 10.78 3.54
CA ASP A 69 26.98 10.34 2.70
C ASP A 69 26.54 9.26 1.69
N ARG A 70 27.30 9.09 0.60
CA ARG A 70 26.95 8.16 -0.48
C ARG A 70 26.80 6.72 0.00
N ALA A 71 27.60 6.28 0.96
CA ALA A 71 27.51 4.92 1.49
C ALA A 71 26.19 4.70 2.26
N ALA A 72 25.76 5.69 3.04
CA ALA A 72 24.48 5.68 3.75
C ALA A 72 23.30 5.77 2.78
N GLN A 73 23.40 6.57 1.71
CA GLN A 73 22.38 6.64 0.66
C GLN A 73 22.18 5.27 -0.01
N ALA A 74 23.26 4.63 -0.47
CA ALA A 74 23.19 3.29 -1.10
C ALA A 74 22.57 2.26 -0.16
N ARG A 75 23.06 2.14 1.09
CA ARG A 75 22.50 1.19 2.06
C ARG A 75 21.01 1.40 2.28
N ARG A 76 20.55 2.66 2.39
CA ARG A 76 19.13 2.97 2.55
C ARG A 76 18.31 2.58 1.32
N LEU A 77 18.79 2.91 0.12
CA LEU A 77 18.11 2.57 -1.12
C LEU A 77 17.92 1.06 -1.28
N PHE A 78 19.00 0.28 -1.10
CA PHE A 78 18.95 -1.18 -1.15
C PHE A 78 17.96 -1.76 -0.12
N LEU A 79 18.06 -1.37 1.16
CA LEU A 79 17.15 -1.89 2.18
C LEU A 79 15.69 -1.49 1.97
N VAL A 80 15.45 -0.27 1.49
CA VAL A 80 14.08 0.22 1.25
C VAL A 80 13.47 -0.47 0.04
N LEU A 81 14.19 -0.51 -1.09
CA LEU A 81 13.65 -0.96 -2.37
C LEU A 81 13.70 -2.48 -2.52
N THR A 82 14.72 -3.16 -2.02
CA THR A 82 14.87 -4.62 -2.20
C THR A 82 14.81 -5.39 -0.88
N GLY A 83 14.88 -4.73 0.27
CA GLY A 83 14.93 -5.40 1.57
C GLY A 83 16.28 -6.06 1.89
N LEU A 84 17.26 -5.95 0.99
CA LEU A 84 18.57 -6.57 1.11
C LEU A 84 19.66 -5.50 1.29
N PRO A 85 20.75 -5.78 2.02
CA PRO A 85 21.90 -4.88 2.05
C PRO A 85 22.68 -4.93 0.72
N PRO A 86 23.36 -3.84 0.31
CA PRO A 86 24.24 -3.86 -0.85
C PRO A 86 25.48 -4.72 -0.59
N THR A 87 26.03 -5.32 -1.64
CA THR A 87 27.37 -5.91 -1.61
C THR A 87 28.45 -4.82 -1.49
N PRO A 88 29.66 -5.15 -1.01
CA PRO A 88 30.79 -4.21 -0.99
C PRO A 88 31.10 -3.60 -2.36
N GLU A 89 30.97 -4.39 -3.43
CA GLU A 89 31.22 -3.98 -4.81
C GLU A 89 30.16 -2.99 -5.31
N GLU A 90 28.88 -3.25 -5.05
CA GLU A 90 27.79 -2.32 -5.41
C GLU A 90 27.89 -1.01 -4.64
N LEU A 91 28.29 -1.09 -3.37
CA LEU A 91 28.50 0.08 -2.53
C LEU A 91 29.62 0.97 -3.07
N ARG A 92 30.77 0.38 -3.43
CA ARG A 92 31.89 1.11 -4.05
C ARG A 92 31.51 1.67 -5.41
N ALA A 93 30.86 0.87 -6.26
CA ALA A 93 30.41 1.30 -7.57
C ALA A 93 29.53 2.55 -7.48
N PHE A 94 28.60 2.62 -6.52
CA PHE A 94 27.83 3.84 -6.30
C PHE A 94 28.62 4.96 -5.62
N ALA A 95 29.45 4.66 -4.61
CA ALA A 95 30.18 5.68 -3.86
C ALA A 95 31.20 6.43 -4.75
N ASP A 96 31.80 5.73 -5.70
CA ASP A 96 32.86 6.25 -6.56
C ASP A 96 32.34 6.77 -7.93
N ASP A 97 31.05 6.60 -8.24
CA ASP A 97 30.45 7.10 -9.49
C ASP A 97 30.32 8.64 -9.48
N PRO A 98 31.09 9.37 -10.30
CA PRO A 98 31.07 10.83 -10.32
C PRO A 98 29.90 11.40 -11.12
N SER A 99 29.11 10.55 -11.77
CA SER A 99 28.02 10.98 -12.65
C SER A 99 26.95 11.74 -11.86
N PRO A 100 26.44 12.86 -12.37
CA PRO A 100 25.46 13.68 -11.66
C PRO A 100 24.11 12.96 -11.46
N ASP A 101 23.84 11.92 -12.23
CA ASP A 101 22.64 11.07 -12.22
C ASP A 101 22.88 9.69 -11.56
N ALA A 102 24.00 9.51 -10.86
CA ALA A 102 24.35 8.22 -10.26
C ALA A 102 23.31 7.73 -9.25
N TYR A 103 22.60 8.63 -8.56
CA TYR A 103 21.55 8.29 -7.61
C TYR A 103 20.32 7.73 -8.33
N GLU A 104 19.84 8.44 -9.34
CA GLU A 104 18.71 8.07 -10.17
C GLU A 104 18.95 6.73 -10.87
N ARG A 105 20.14 6.56 -11.47
CA ARG A 105 20.53 5.28 -12.08
C ARG A 105 20.57 4.12 -11.09
N LEU A 106 20.98 4.36 -9.85
CA LEU A 106 20.93 3.35 -8.80
C LEU A 106 19.47 3.00 -8.44
N VAL A 107 18.60 4.00 -8.31
CA VAL A 107 17.17 3.81 -8.05
C VAL A 107 16.54 2.98 -9.16
N ASP A 108 16.71 3.36 -10.42
CA ASP A 108 16.15 2.65 -11.58
C ASP A 108 16.58 1.18 -11.59
N ARG A 109 17.88 0.91 -11.41
CA ARG A 109 18.41 -0.44 -11.34
C ARG A 109 17.80 -1.27 -10.19
N LEU A 110 17.54 -0.65 -9.05
CA LEU A 110 16.93 -1.35 -7.91
C LEU A 110 15.43 -1.60 -8.12
N LEU A 111 14.72 -0.68 -8.78
CA LEU A 111 13.32 -0.87 -9.17
C LEU A 111 13.15 -1.97 -10.22
N GLU A 112 14.13 -2.13 -11.11
CA GLU A 112 14.18 -3.23 -12.10
C GLU A 112 14.57 -4.59 -11.49
N SER A 113 15.04 -4.62 -10.24
CA SER A 113 15.43 -5.86 -9.58
C SER A 113 14.21 -6.72 -9.25
N PRO A 114 14.24 -8.06 -9.42
CA PRO A 114 13.15 -8.93 -8.99
C PRO A 114 12.86 -8.83 -7.47
N HIS A 115 13.87 -8.46 -6.67
CA HIS A 115 13.75 -8.26 -5.24
C HIS A 115 12.89 -7.05 -4.87
N PHE A 116 12.65 -6.11 -5.80
CA PHE A 116 11.71 -5.01 -5.58
C PHE A 116 10.29 -5.54 -5.34
N GLY A 117 9.80 -6.40 -6.22
CA GLY A 117 8.48 -7.02 -6.08
C GLY A 117 8.38 -7.87 -4.83
N GLU A 118 9.44 -8.61 -4.45
CA GLU A 118 9.48 -9.37 -3.19
C GLU A 118 9.35 -8.45 -1.97
N ARG A 119 10.09 -7.34 -1.97
CA ARG A 119 10.06 -6.33 -0.90
C ARG A 119 8.69 -5.69 -0.75
N MET A 120 8.09 -5.28 -1.86
CA MET A 120 6.77 -4.63 -1.85
C MET A 120 5.65 -5.62 -1.51
N ALA A 121 5.72 -6.84 -2.03
CA ALA A 121 4.75 -7.89 -1.76
C ALA A 121 4.67 -8.24 -0.27
N MET A 122 5.76 -8.19 0.49
CA MET A 122 5.72 -8.47 1.94
C MET A 122 4.66 -7.63 2.67
N TYR A 123 4.59 -6.33 2.38
CA TYR A 123 3.61 -5.44 3.03
C TYR A 123 2.18 -5.77 2.62
N TRP A 124 1.97 -6.11 1.35
CA TRP A 124 0.65 -6.49 0.87
C TRP A 124 0.18 -7.82 1.47
N LEU A 125 1.06 -8.83 1.45
CA LEU A 125 0.78 -10.17 1.95
C LEU A 125 0.50 -10.19 3.44
N ASP A 126 1.17 -9.33 4.22
CA ASP A 126 0.85 -9.11 5.64
C ASP A 126 -0.56 -8.51 5.81
N LEU A 127 -0.88 -7.46 5.04
CA LEU A 127 -2.18 -6.80 5.09
C LEU A 127 -3.35 -7.76 4.76
N VAL A 128 -3.16 -8.61 3.75
CA VAL A 128 -4.19 -9.58 3.33
C VAL A 128 -4.14 -10.89 4.12
N ARG A 129 -3.29 -10.98 5.15
CA ARG A 129 -3.14 -12.14 6.05
C ARG A 129 -2.82 -13.43 5.30
N TYR A 130 -1.93 -13.33 4.31
CA TYR A 130 -1.48 -14.49 3.56
C TYR A 130 -0.85 -15.54 4.48
N ALA A 131 -1.33 -16.78 4.37
CA ALA A 131 -0.78 -17.94 5.06
C ALA A 131 -0.92 -19.18 4.18
N ASN A 132 0.02 -20.12 4.32
CA ASN A 132 -0.08 -21.45 3.72
C ASN A 132 -0.82 -22.44 4.65
N THR A 133 -1.58 -21.92 5.61
CA THR A 133 -2.43 -22.71 6.51
C THR A 133 -3.81 -22.07 6.62
N VAL A 134 -4.80 -22.84 7.06
CA VAL A 134 -6.18 -22.32 7.16
C VAL A 134 -6.48 -21.51 8.42
N GLY A 135 -5.67 -21.66 9.47
CA GLY A 135 -5.69 -20.82 10.66
C GLY A 135 -7.03 -20.74 11.41
N TYR A 136 -7.96 -21.68 11.20
CA TYR A 136 -9.29 -21.68 11.82
C TYR A 136 -9.42 -22.71 12.95
N HIS A 137 -9.50 -24.00 12.62
CA HIS A 137 -9.55 -25.08 13.62
C HIS A 137 -8.20 -25.79 13.82
N GLY A 138 -7.22 -25.49 12.97
CA GLY A 138 -5.87 -26.04 13.01
C GLY A 138 -4.98 -25.44 11.94
N ASP A 139 -3.73 -25.91 11.91
CA ASP A 139 -2.71 -25.50 10.94
C ASP A 139 -2.61 -26.48 9.75
N GLN A 140 -3.76 -26.86 9.19
CA GLN A 140 -3.76 -27.66 7.96
C GLN A 140 -3.23 -26.83 6.80
N GLU A 141 -2.43 -27.46 5.94
CA GLU A 141 -1.88 -26.83 4.74
C GLU A 141 -3.00 -26.30 3.82
N HIS A 142 -2.79 -25.08 3.31
CA HIS A 142 -3.64 -24.45 2.31
C HIS A 142 -2.75 -24.00 1.14
N ALA A 143 -2.84 -24.72 0.02
CA ALA A 143 -1.98 -24.48 -1.14
C ALA A 143 -2.42 -23.21 -1.89
N ILE A 144 -1.88 -22.06 -1.48
CA ILE A 144 -2.17 -20.74 -2.05
C ILE A 144 -0.92 -19.98 -2.51
N THR A 145 0.23 -20.66 -2.58
CA THR A 145 1.49 -20.09 -3.05
C THR A 145 1.44 -19.42 -4.43
N PRO A 146 0.63 -19.86 -5.41
CA PRO A 146 0.53 -19.13 -6.68
C PRO A 146 0.04 -17.69 -6.51
N TYR A 147 -0.83 -17.41 -5.53
CA TYR A 147 -1.28 -16.05 -5.25
C TYR A 147 -0.13 -15.16 -4.77
N ARG A 148 0.73 -15.67 -3.89
CA ARG A 148 1.95 -14.95 -3.44
C ARG A 148 2.82 -14.59 -4.63
N ASP A 149 3.08 -15.57 -5.50
CA ASP A 149 3.96 -15.39 -6.66
C ASP A 149 3.35 -14.40 -7.65
N TRP A 150 2.02 -14.41 -7.81
CA TRP A 150 1.30 -13.40 -8.59
C TRP A 150 1.42 -12.00 -8.00
N VAL A 151 1.29 -11.82 -6.67
CA VAL A 151 1.46 -10.50 -6.03
C VAL A 151 2.87 -9.96 -6.26
N ILE A 152 3.89 -10.80 -6.10
CA ILE A 152 5.29 -10.43 -6.38
C ILE A 152 5.46 -9.99 -7.84
N HIS A 153 4.89 -10.77 -8.77
CA HIS A 153 4.93 -10.46 -10.20
C HIS A 153 4.23 -9.13 -10.51
N ALA A 154 3.05 -8.88 -9.94
CA ALA A 154 2.27 -7.67 -10.16
C ALA A 154 3.04 -6.40 -9.75
N PHE A 155 3.80 -6.44 -8.65
CA PHE A 155 4.68 -5.33 -8.28
C PHE A 155 5.85 -5.16 -9.26
N ASN A 156 6.50 -6.24 -9.67
CA ASN A 156 7.64 -6.17 -10.60
C ASN A 156 7.25 -5.71 -12.01
N THR A 157 6.02 -5.98 -12.45
CA THR A 157 5.50 -5.49 -13.74
C THR A 157 4.82 -4.13 -13.65
N ASN A 158 4.80 -3.52 -12.45
CA ASN A 158 4.11 -2.27 -12.18
C ASN A 158 2.64 -2.30 -12.64
N LEU A 159 1.93 -3.38 -12.30
CA LEU A 159 0.52 -3.56 -12.63
C LEU A 159 -0.29 -2.38 -12.06
N PRO A 160 -1.08 -1.66 -12.88
CA PRO A 160 -1.89 -0.54 -12.42
C PRO A 160 -2.79 -0.94 -11.25
N PHE A 161 -2.91 -0.06 -10.24
CA PHE A 161 -3.60 -0.37 -9.00
C PHE A 161 -5.09 -0.74 -9.19
N ASP A 162 -5.75 -0.11 -10.16
CA ASP A 162 -7.12 -0.44 -10.57
C ASP A 162 -7.23 -1.88 -11.10
N GLN A 163 -6.28 -2.31 -11.94
CA GLN A 163 -6.23 -3.69 -12.43
C GLN A 163 -5.84 -4.66 -11.31
N PHE A 164 -4.81 -4.34 -10.53
CA PHE A 164 -4.35 -5.15 -9.39
C PHE A 164 -5.47 -5.44 -8.40
N THR A 165 -6.32 -4.45 -8.10
CA THR A 165 -7.47 -4.63 -7.19
C THR A 165 -8.63 -5.36 -7.86
N ALA A 166 -8.95 -5.04 -9.12
CA ALA A 166 -10.02 -5.71 -9.86
C ALA A 166 -9.74 -7.21 -10.04
N GLU A 167 -8.53 -7.60 -10.41
CA GLU A 167 -8.14 -9.00 -10.61
C GLU A 167 -8.18 -9.81 -9.31
N GLN A 168 -7.83 -9.20 -8.18
CA GLN A 168 -7.94 -9.86 -6.87
C GLN A 168 -9.40 -10.07 -6.45
N LEU A 169 -10.27 -9.09 -6.67
CA LEU A 169 -11.66 -9.18 -6.25
C LEU A 169 -12.49 -10.10 -7.16
N ALA A 170 -12.25 -10.07 -8.47
CA ALA A 170 -13.12 -10.67 -9.46
C ALA A 170 -12.39 -11.20 -10.71
N GLY A 171 -11.09 -11.48 -10.64
CA GLY A 171 -10.32 -11.96 -11.79
C GLY A 171 -10.84 -13.27 -12.40
N ASP A 172 -11.50 -14.12 -11.61
CA ASP A 172 -12.18 -15.33 -12.07
C ASP A 172 -13.52 -15.06 -12.78
N LEU A 173 -14.06 -13.85 -12.66
CA LEU A 173 -15.30 -13.41 -13.31
C LEU A 173 -15.06 -12.56 -14.57
N LEU A 174 -13.80 -12.22 -14.87
CA LEU A 174 -13.46 -11.49 -16.10
C LEU A 174 -13.76 -12.35 -17.35
N PRO A 175 -14.24 -11.72 -18.45
CA PRO A 175 -14.39 -12.40 -19.73
C PRO A 175 -13.02 -12.84 -20.25
N ASP A 176 -12.95 -14.03 -20.85
CA ASP A 176 -11.72 -14.60 -21.43
C ASP A 176 -10.49 -14.57 -20.51
N ARG A 177 -10.73 -14.67 -19.20
CA ARG A 177 -9.73 -14.56 -18.13
C ARG A 177 -8.50 -15.44 -18.34
N THR A 178 -7.33 -14.88 -18.05
CA THR A 178 -6.06 -15.61 -18.05
C THR A 178 -5.92 -16.50 -16.82
N THR A 179 -4.92 -17.39 -16.82
CA THR A 179 -4.56 -18.16 -15.62
C THR A 179 -4.14 -17.24 -14.48
N ASP A 180 -3.40 -16.17 -14.76
CA ASP A 180 -2.94 -15.21 -13.73
C ASP A 180 -4.10 -14.48 -13.08
N GLN A 181 -5.12 -14.07 -13.86
CA GLN A 181 -6.33 -13.45 -13.32
C GLN A 181 -7.13 -14.40 -12.43
N ARG A 182 -7.14 -15.70 -12.77
CA ARG A 182 -7.72 -16.73 -11.90
C ARG A 182 -6.90 -16.92 -10.62
N ILE A 183 -5.58 -16.87 -10.71
CA ILE A 183 -4.69 -16.95 -9.54
C ILE A 183 -4.88 -15.72 -8.63
N ALA A 184 -5.01 -14.52 -9.21
CA ALA A 184 -5.25 -13.27 -8.51
C ALA A 184 -6.50 -13.34 -7.62
N SER A 185 -7.58 -13.92 -8.13
CA SER A 185 -8.83 -14.15 -7.39
C SER A 185 -8.67 -15.06 -6.16
N GLY A 186 -7.51 -15.73 -6.03
CA GLY A 186 -7.07 -16.42 -4.82
C GLY A 186 -7.06 -15.54 -3.57
N TYR A 187 -7.02 -14.20 -3.72
CA TYR A 187 -7.28 -13.24 -2.63
C TYR A 187 -8.52 -13.60 -1.80
N ASN A 188 -9.62 -13.98 -2.46
CA ASN A 188 -10.88 -14.34 -1.78
C ASN A 188 -10.79 -15.65 -0.97
N ARG A 189 -9.71 -16.41 -1.12
CA ARG A 189 -9.44 -17.68 -0.42
C ARG A 189 -8.45 -17.52 0.74
N LEU A 190 -7.96 -16.31 1.01
CA LEU A 190 -7.08 -16.04 2.14
C LEU A 190 -7.82 -15.97 3.49
N LEU A 191 -9.15 -15.96 3.46
CA LEU A 191 -9.96 -15.99 4.67
C LEU A 191 -9.79 -17.33 5.41
N GLN A 192 -9.89 -17.26 6.74
CA GLN A 192 -9.94 -18.46 7.59
C GLN A 192 -11.00 -19.42 7.05
N THR A 193 -10.55 -20.64 6.72
CA THR A 193 -11.37 -21.66 6.06
C THR A 193 -11.39 -22.92 6.92
N SER A 194 -12.50 -23.66 6.94
CA SER A 194 -12.53 -24.97 7.58
C SER A 194 -12.14 -26.07 6.58
N HIS A 195 -11.17 -26.90 6.95
CA HIS A 195 -10.90 -28.19 6.32
C HIS A 195 -11.42 -29.37 7.16
N GLU A 196 -12.32 -29.11 8.11
CA GLU A 196 -12.89 -30.17 8.93
C GLU A 196 -13.70 -31.15 8.06
N GLY A 197 -13.44 -32.45 8.23
CA GLY A 197 -14.28 -33.48 7.63
C GLY A 197 -15.65 -33.49 8.32
N GLY A 198 -16.72 -33.19 7.58
CA GLY A 198 -18.09 -33.19 8.11
C GLY A 198 -18.73 -31.83 8.34
N VAL A 199 -18.18 -30.74 7.77
CA VAL A 199 -18.81 -29.41 7.82
C VAL A 199 -20.27 -29.47 7.40
N GLN A 200 -21.17 -29.19 8.35
CA GLN A 200 -22.58 -28.99 8.08
C GLN A 200 -22.83 -27.49 7.91
N VAL A 201 -23.08 -27.05 6.68
CA VAL A 201 -23.31 -25.63 6.33
C VAL A 201 -24.36 -24.97 7.24
N LYS A 202 -25.36 -25.72 7.72
CA LYS A 202 -26.39 -25.23 8.64
C LYS A 202 -25.85 -24.77 10.01
N GLU A 203 -24.82 -25.41 10.55
CA GLU A 203 -24.23 -25.05 11.86
C GLU A 203 -23.56 -23.67 11.84
N TYR A 204 -23.02 -23.25 10.69
CA TYR A 204 -22.34 -21.97 10.52
C TYR A 204 -23.28 -20.83 10.09
N LEU A 205 -24.50 -21.16 9.67
CA LEU A 205 -25.55 -20.20 9.30
C LEU A 205 -26.58 -20.00 10.42
N SER A 206 -26.66 -20.90 11.40
CA SER A 206 -27.43 -20.70 12.62
C SER A 206 -26.70 -19.72 13.54
N LYS A 207 -27.13 -18.47 13.54
CA LYS A 207 -26.85 -17.50 14.60
C LYS A 207 -27.92 -17.56 15.68
#